data_AF-A0A0S9C938-F1
#
_entry.id   AF-A0A0S9C938-F1
#
_cell.length_a   1.000
_cell.length_b   1.000
_cell.length_c   1.000
_cell.angle_alpha   90.00
_cell.angle_beta   90.00
_cell.angle_gamma   90.00
#
_symmetry.space_group_name_H-M   'P 1'
#
loop_
_entity.id
_entity.type
_entity.pdbx_description
1 polymer ?
#
loop_
_entity_poly.entity_id
_entity_poly.type
_entity_poly.pdbx_seq_one_letter_code
_entity_poly.pdbx_strand_id
1 'polypeptide(L)'
;MNAPVTSVAGIDVRTPTAPLTTASRAHLLFQHVRSAANEQLWQAAMGSDAAPGAQDTGTRPADAPNFFGLSELLERVVPDAFPARPIPQPPRTPSGDGPSDAHAHRSEGPAMRTGSSRPFGELIAAAATRTGIPPEALSALIDAEAAKDVNGEWLPYSRNPRSTAAGLGQFLNRTWLGEAQRSGTTLNAIAHAQGWLTDSGRIADSSRSAALAMRYDPRTSIDAIADLATSNIAAMRKAGLTLGDTPRDLAKLIYLTHHLGTSDSIRFLTGRLDPDRAGKLLAAQIGSAAADRRISQAGNSVTAHQRWLLSYLAENIRPERFAVAGRQRTS
;
A
#
# COMPACT_ATOMS: atom_id res chain seq x y z
N MET A 1 -7.31 60.67 12.10
CA MET A 1 -7.88 59.71 13.06
C MET A 1 -7.52 58.34 12.56
N ASN A 2 -6.73 57.56 13.30
CA ASN A 2 -6.28 56.24 12.87
C ASN A 2 -6.87 55.19 13.80
N ALA A 3 -7.54 54.18 13.25
CA ALA A 3 -7.99 53.01 14.00
C ALA A 3 -6.84 52.00 14.13
N PRO A 4 -6.71 51.28 15.27
CA PRO A 4 -5.66 50.28 15.46
C PRO A 4 -5.97 48.97 14.72
N VAL A 5 -4.92 48.22 14.37
CA VAL A 5 -5.03 46.87 13.81
C VAL A 5 -5.17 45.86 14.94
N THR A 6 -6.25 45.08 14.94
CA THR A 6 -6.46 44.00 15.92
C THR A 6 -5.57 42.81 15.59
N SER A 7 -4.53 42.59 16.38
CA SER A 7 -3.75 41.34 16.34
C SER A 7 -4.55 40.19 16.95
N VAL A 8 -4.58 39.03 16.30
CA VAL A 8 -5.19 37.80 16.82
C VAL A 8 -4.07 36.91 17.40
N ALA A 9 -4.31 36.38 18.61
CA ALA A 9 -3.29 35.68 19.40
C ALA A 9 -2.83 34.35 18.77
N GLY A 10 -1.62 33.94 19.11
CA GLY A 10 -0.93 32.79 18.51
C GLY A 10 -1.45 31.42 18.94
N ILE A 11 -1.10 30.41 18.14
CA ILE A 11 -1.39 28.99 18.39
C ILE A 11 -0.31 28.42 19.31
N ASP A 12 -0.67 28.02 20.54
CA ASP A 12 0.25 27.32 21.46
C ASP A 12 0.39 25.84 21.06
N VAL A 13 1.49 25.50 20.38
CA VAL A 13 1.77 24.13 19.93
C VAL A 13 2.39 23.31 21.05
N ARG A 14 1.56 22.89 22.01
CA ARG A 14 1.93 21.99 23.12
C ARG A 14 1.26 20.63 23.03
N THR A 15 1.64 19.85 22.02
CA THR A 15 1.29 18.42 21.92
C THR A 15 2.03 17.63 23.01
N PRO A 16 1.37 16.86 23.89
CA PRO A 16 2.04 16.01 24.85
C PRO A 16 2.59 14.74 24.16
N THR A 17 3.78 14.83 23.58
CA THR A 17 4.53 13.65 23.14
C THR A 17 4.95 12.82 24.36
N ALA A 18 4.18 11.77 24.68
CA ALA A 18 4.57 10.78 25.67
C ALA A 18 5.94 10.18 25.27
N PRO A 19 6.97 10.24 26.14
CA PRO A 19 8.31 9.79 25.76
C PRO A 19 8.32 8.27 25.54
N LEU A 20 8.82 7.84 24.38
CA LEU A 20 8.95 6.42 24.02
C LEU A 20 9.61 5.63 25.15
N THR A 21 9.00 4.51 25.56
CA THR A 21 9.55 3.69 26.65
C THR A 21 10.96 3.19 26.31
N THR A 22 11.76 2.85 27.32
CA THR A 22 13.11 2.29 27.12
C THR A 22 13.05 1.00 26.29
N ALA A 23 12.03 0.16 26.49
CA ALA A 23 11.78 -1.03 25.68
C ALA A 23 11.48 -0.68 24.21
N SER A 24 10.62 0.31 23.95
CA SER A 24 10.31 0.79 22.59
C SER A 24 11.56 1.33 21.89
N ARG A 25 12.39 2.12 22.59
CA ARG A 25 13.66 2.64 22.06
C ARG A 25 14.70 1.54 21.79
N ALA A 26 14.86 0.58 22.71
CA ALA A 26 15.74 -0.57 22.50
C ALA A 26 15.28 -1.44 21.32
N HIS A 27 13.97 -1.63 21.17
CA HIS A 27 13.39 -2.38 20.05
C HIS A 27 13.62 -1.68 18.70
N LEU A 28 13.43 -0.36 18.63
CA LEU A 28 13.73 0.44 17.42
C LEU A 28 15.22 0.39 17.06
N LEU A 29 16.11 0.51 18.04
CA LEU A 29 17.57 0.41 17.82
C LEU A 29 17.96 -0.98 17.32
N PHE A 30 17.48 -2.05 17.95
CA PHE A 30 17.71 -3.43 17.54
C PHE A 30 17.17 -3.72 16.13
N GLN A 31 15.95 -3.26 15.82
CA GLN A 31 15.39 -3.36 14.47
C GLN A 31 16.21 -2.57 13.45
N HIS A 32 16.72 -1.39 13.80
CA HIS A 32 17.53 -0.58 12.89
C HIS A 32 18.88 -1.26 12.57
N VAL A 33 19.62 -1.73 13.57
CA VAL A 33 20.88 -2.49 13.37
C VAL A 33 20.64 -3.70 12.46
N ARG A 34 19.56 -4.46 12.72
CA ARG A 34 19.15 -5.60 11.87
C ARG A 34 18.76 -5.19 10.44
N SER A 35 18.24 -3.98 10.24
CA SER A 35 17.90 -3.48 8.89
C SER A 35 19.14 -3.15 8.06
N ALA A 36 20.18 -2.56 8.66
CA ALA A 36 21.43 -2.23 7.97
C ALA A 36 22.20 -3.49 7.55
N ALA A 37 22.28 -4.50 8.44
CA ALA A 37 22.91 -5.79 8.13
C ALA A 37 22.22 -6.49 6.93
N ASN A 38 20.89 -6.49 6.88
CA ASN A 38 20.15 -7.03 5.74
C ASN A 38 20.34 -6.22 4.44
N GLU A 39 20.55 -4.90 4.52
CA GLU A 39 20.81 -4.06 3.33
C GLU A 39 22.21 -4.35 2.76
N GLN A 40 23.23 -4.53 3.60
CA GLN A 40 24.58 -4.94 3.18
C GLN A 40 24.59 -6.33 2.51
N LEU A 41 23.91 -7.31 3.11
CA LEU A 41 23.81 -8.68 2.54
C LEU A 41 23.08 -8.69 1.18
N TRP A 42 22.07 -7.84 0.99
CA TRP A 42 21.39 -7.73 -0.31
C TRP A 42 22.20 -7.00 -1.37
N GLN A 43 22.97 -5.96 -1.01
CA GLN A 43 23.86 -5.29 -1.97
C GLN A 43 24.97 -6.24 -2.46
N ALA A 44 25.57 -7.01 -1.53
CA ALA A 44 26.57 -8.02 -1.86
C ALA A 44 26.03 -9.13 -2.79
N ALA A 45 24.74 -9.45 -2.69
CA ALA A 45 24.09 -10.46 -3.54
C ALA A 45 23.62 -9.96 -4.91
N MET A 46 23.58 -8.64 -5.15
CA MET A 46 22.98 -8.03 -6.35
C MET A 46 23.99 -7.59 -7.42
N GLY A 47 25.27 -7.40 -7.05
CA GLY A 47 26.30 -6.87 -7.96
C GLY A 47 26.18 -5.36 -8.15
N SER A 48 27.12 -4.59 -7.60
CA SER A 48 27.04 -3.12 -7.57
C SER A 48 27.78 -2.46 -8.73
N ASP A 49 27.14 -2.37 -9.90
CA ASP A 49 27.60 -1.52 -11.02
C ASP A 49 26.95 -0.12 -10.96
N ALA A 50 27.77 0.92 -11.13
CA ALA A 50 27.34 2.31 -10.96
C ALA A 50 27.96 3.26 -11.99
N ALA A 51 27.25 3.52 -13.10
CA ALA A 51 27.42 4.68 -13.97
C ALA A 51 26.14 4.97 -14.78
N PRO A 52 25.79 6.24 -15.08
CA PRO A 52 24.61 6.59 -15.87
C PRO A 52 24.94 7.07 -17.30
N GLY A 53 24.02 6.87 -18.25
CA GLY A 53 23.97 7.71 -19.46
C GLY A 53 23.46 7.05 -20.74
N ALA A 54 22.21 7.33 -21.11
CA ALA A 54 21.73 7.46 -22.50
C ALA A 54 20.37 8.19 -22.49
N GLN A 55 20.14 9.06 -23.47
CA GLN A 55 18.81 9.57 -23.81
C GLN A 55 18.27 8.81 -25.02
N ASP A 56 16.95 8.75 -25.18
CA ASP A 56 16.34 8.49 -26.49
C ASP A 56 15.04 9.29 -26.66
N THR A 57 14.72 9.66 -27.89
CA THR A 57 13.68 10.62 -28.28
C THR A 57 12.75 10.01 -29.33
N GLY A 58 11.66 9.41 -28.89
CA GLY A 58 10.73 8.64 -29.73
C GLY A 58 9.35 9.31 -29.92
N THR A 59 9.01 9.58 -31.18
CA THR A 59 7.77 10.20 -31.67
C THR A 59 6.47 9.50 -31.21
N ARG A 60 5.41 10.27 -31.01
CA ARG A 60 4.06 9.81 -30.62
C ARG A 60 3.18 9.48 -31.83
N PRO A 61 2.66 8.25 -31.99
CA PRO A 61 1.55 7.96 -32.90
C PRO A 61 0.24 8.57 -32.39
N ALA A 62 -0.61 9.01 -33.32
CA ALA A 62 -2.00 9.34 -33.05
C ALA A 62 -2.87 8.15 -33.41
N ASP A 63 -3.38 7.44 -32.40
CA ASP A 63 -4.63 6.66 -32.42
C ASP A 63 -4.96 6.29 -30.98
N ALA A 64 -6.21 6.47 -30.57
CA ALA A 64 -6.66 6.25 -29.19
C ALA A 64 -7.73 5.15 -29.15
N PRO A 65 -7.37 3.91 -28.74
CA PRO A 65 -8.36 2.87 -28.50
C PRO A 65 -9.27 3.24 -27.31
N ASN A 66 -10.51 2.78 -27.35
CA ASN A 66 -11.53 3.11 -26.35
C ASN A 66 -11.08 2.82 -24.91
N PHE A 67 -11.39 3.77 -24.01
CA PHE A 67 -11.09 3.67 -22.58
C PHE A 67 -12.10 2.74 -21.89
N PHE A 68 -11.68 1.52 -21.57
CA PHE A 68 -12.48 0.64 -20.70
C PHE A 68 -12.45 1.15 -19.25
N GLY A 69 -13.62 1.30 -18.65
CA GLY A 69 -13.73 1.64 -17.22
C GLY A 69 -13.29 0.45 -16.34
N LEU A 70 -12.83 0.71 -15.11
CA LEU A 70 -12.51 -0.38 -14.17
C LEU A 70 -13.72 -1.31 -13.93
N SER A 71 -14.93 -0.74 -13.85
CA SER A 71 -16.18 -1.48 -13.69
C SER A 71 -16.49 -2.36 -14.90
N GLU A 72 -16.38 -1.80 -16.12
CA GLU A 72 -16.58 -2.51 -17.38
C GLU A 72 -15.55 -3.64 -17.59
N LEU A 73 -14.29 -3.40 -17.19
CA LEU A 73 -13.21 -4.39 -17.21
C LEU A 73 -13.41 -5.51 -16.15
N LEU A 74 -14.09 -5.21 -15.04
CA LEU A 74 -14.53 -6.22 -14.06
C LEU A 74 -15.70 -7.05 -14.59
N GLU A 75 -16.71 -6.40 -15.16
CA GLU A 75 -17.92 -7.04 -15.71
C GLU A 75 -17.57 -8.00 -16.87
N ARG A 76 -16.69 -7.58 -17.79
CA ARG A 76 -16.29 -8.39 -18.96
C ARG A 76 -15.40 -9.59 -18.64
N VAL A 77 -15.08 -9.84 -17.36
CA VAL A 77 -14.17 -10.92 -16.92
C VAL A 77 -14.85 -11.97 -16.04
N VAL A 78 -16.08 -11.72 -15.54
CA VAL A 78 -16.78 -12.61 -14.60
C VAL A 78 -18.02 -13.27 -15.24
N PRO A 79 -17.80 -14.33 -16.04
CA PRO A 79 -18.68 -15.50 -16.00
C PRO A 79 -18.06 -16.66 -15.21
N ASP A 80 -16.81 -17.04 -15.55
CA ASP A 80 -16.10 -18.21 -15.01
C ASP A 80 -14.94 -17.83 -14.08
N ALA A 81 -15.27 -17.34 -12.88
CA ALA A 81 -14.28 -17.07 -11.84
C ALA A 81 -13.89 -18.38 -11.12
N PHE A 82 -12.68 -18.90 -11.38
CA PHE A 82 -12.12 -20.03 -10.64
C PHE A 82 -12.10 -19.75 -9.12
N PRO A 83 -12.58 -20.68 -8.26
CA PRO A 83 -12.67 -20.44 -6.82
C PRO A 83 -11.28 -20.32 -6.18
N ALA A 84 -10.96 -19.15 -5.62
CA ALA A 84 -9.67 -18.88 -4.99
C ALA A 84 -9.69 -19.10 -3.47
N ARG A 85 -8.86 -20.03 -2.99
CA ARG A 85 -8.31 -20.16 -1.63
C ARG A 85 -7.26 -21.31 -1.62
N PRO A 86 -6.34 -21.39 -0.64
CA PRO A 86 -6.16 -20.54 0.55
C PRO A 86 -4.80 -19.81 0.60
N ILE A 87 -4.55 -19.10 1.71
CA ILE A 87 -3.24 -18.62 2.20
C ILE A 87 -3.08 -19.20 3.61
N PRO A 88 -2.10 -20.08 3.91
CA PRO A 88 -0.85 -19.72 4.62
C PRO A 88 0.33 -20.70 4.27
N GLN A 89 1.48 -20.89 4.96
CA GLN A 89 2.23 -20.25 6.08
C GLN A 89 3.68 -19.96 5.58
N PRO A 90 4.52 -19.16 6.29
CA PRO A 90 5.99 -19.26 6.16
C PRO A 90 6.50 -20.67 6.53
N PRO A 91 7.72 -21.08 6.10
CA PRO A 91 8.19 -22.45 6.25
C PRO A 91 8.52 -22.85 7.69
N ARG A 92 8.34 -24.14 8.00
CA ARG A 92 8.88 -24.81 9.18
C ARG A 92 10.01 -25.77 8.75
N THR A 93 10.87 -26.14 9.70
CA THR A 93 11.98 -27.09 9.51
C THR A 93 11.48 -28.55 9.39
N PRO A 94 12.30 -29.47 8.83
CA PRO A 94 11.79 -30.72 8.24
C PRO A 94 11.79 -31.97 9.15
N SER A 95 11.00 -32.95 8.70
CA SER A 95 11.06 -34.40 8.97
C SER A 95 10.64 -34.95 10.34
N GLY A 96 9.78 -35.98 10.30
CA GLY A 96 9.30 -36.80 11.42
C GLY A 96 7.98 -37.49 11.06
N ASP A 97 7.96 -38.83 11.02
CA ASP A 97 6.83 -39.64 10.54
C ASP A 97 5.73 -39.87 11.59
N GLY A 98 4.49 -40.13 11.14
CA GLY A 98 3.38 -40.59 11.98
C GLY A 98 1.98 -40.15 11.50
N PRO A 99 1.01 -41.06 11.26
CA PRO A 99 -0.33 -40.70 10.79
C PRO A 99 -1.45 -40.74 11.86
N SER A 100 -2.61 -40.21 11.46
CA SER A 100 -4.00 -40.52 11.85
C SER A 100 -4.85 -39.47 12.61
N ASP A 101 -6.05 -39.30 12.02
CA ASP A 101 -7.38 -38.95 12.55
C ASP A 101 -7.77 -37.60 13.20
N ALA A 102 -8.76 -36.98 12.55
CA ALA A 102 -10.02 -36.37 13.04
C ALA A 102 -10.02 -35.59 14.39
N HIS A 103 -10.58 -34.38 14.45
CA HIS A 103 -12.01 -34.14 14.20
C HIS A 103 -12.34 -32.70 13.76
N ALA A 104 -13.62 -32.45 13.44
CA ALA A 104 -14.11 -31.16 12.94
C ALA A 104 -14.50 -30.17 14.03
N HIS A 105 -14.53 -28.88 13.69
CA HIS A 105 -15.65 -28.01 14.03
C HIS A 105 -15.94 -27.03 12.88
N ARG A 106 -17.21 -26.60 12.75
CA ARG A 106 -17.70 -25.70 11.69
C ARG A 106 -18.07 -24.33 12.25
N SER A 107 -18.18 -23.38 11.32
CA SER A 107 -19.01 -22.16 11.39
C SER A 107 -18.57 -21.05 12.35
N GLU A 108 -18.32 -19.87 11.77
CA GLU A 108 -19.12 -18.70 12.14
C GLU A 108 -19.24 -17.71 10.95
N GLY A 109 -20.20 -16.79 11.04
CA GLY A 109 -20.61 -15.90 9.94
C GLY A 109 -19.72 -14.66 9.77
N PRO A 110 -20.07 -13.75 8.82
CA PRO A 110 -19.31 -12.53 8.57
C PRO A 110 -19.57 -11.47 9.65
N ALA A 111 -19.04 -11.69 10.86
CA ALA A 111 -18.97 -10.66 11.89
C ALA A 111 -18.24 -9.41 11.37
N MET A 112 -18.74 -8.24 11.77
CA MET A 112 -18.32 -6.95 11.25
C MET A 112 -16.87 -6.64 11.65
N ARG A 113 -15.95 -6.58 10.67
CA ARG A 113 -14.49 -6.47 10.91
C ARG A 113 -13.99 -5.07 11.31
N THR A 114 -14.90 -4.22 11.78
CA THR A 114 -14.63 -2.92 12.41
C THR A 114 -13.80 -3.02 13.70
N GLY A 115 -13.61 -4.22 14.26
CA GLY A 115 -12.66 -4.47 15.34
C GLY A 115 -11.21 -4.16 14.93
N SER A 116 -10.76 -4.71 13.80
CA SER A 116 -9.37 -4.57 13.30
C SER A 116 -8.90 -3.12 13.14
N SER A 117 -9.82 -2.23 12.78
CA SER A 117 -9.59 -0.80 12.54
C SER A 117 -9.79 0.09 13.77
N ARG A 118 -10.35 -0.44 14.86
CA ARG A 118 -10.85 0.37 15.99
C ARG A 118 -9.79 1.27 16.66
N PRO A 119 -8.54 0.84 16.88
CA PRO A 119 -7.50 1.71 17.46
C PRO A 119 -7.07 2.87 16.55
N PHE A 120 -7.39 2.80 15.25
CA PHE A 120 -6.85 3.70 14.22
C PHE A 120 -7.91 4.64 13.61
N GLY A 121 -9.18 4.50 14.02
CA GLY A 121 -10.33 5.18 13.38
C GLY A 121 -10.20 6.70 13.31
N GLU A 122 -9.69 7.35 14.36
CA GLU A 122 -9.49 8.81 14.38
C GLU A 122 -8.37 9.27 13.43
N LEU A 123 -7.28 8.48 13.34
CA LEU A 123 -6.17 8.77 12.42
C LEU A 123 -6.61 8.61 10.96
N ILE A 124 -7.41 7.58 10.67
CA ILE A 124 -7.99 7.34 9.35
C ILE A 124 -9.00 8.44 8.99
N ALA A 125 -9.86 8.86 9.93
CA ALA A 125 -10.79 9.96 9.72
C ALA A 125 -10.06 11.29 9.45
N ALA A 126 -8.98 11.59 10.19
CA ALA A 126 -8.16 12.78 9.97
C ALA A 126 -7.49 12.76 8.58
N ALA A 127 -6.86 11.64 8.19
CA ALA A 127 -6.23 11.50 6.88
C ALA A 127 -7.26 11.55 5.73
N ALA A 128 -8.44 10.96 5.91
CA ALA A 128 -9.57 11.05 4.98
C ALA A 128 -10.05 12.49 4.80
N THR A 129 -10.31 13.21 5.90
CA THR A 129 -10.71 14.63 5.87
C THR A 129 -9.65 15.51 5.19
N ARG A 130 -8.37 15.22 5.40
CA ARG A 130 -7.23 15.97 4.83
C ARG A 130 -7.03 15.75 3.33
N THR A 131 -7.49 14.63 2.77
CA THR A 131 -7.17 14.20 1.39
C THR A 131 -8.39 13.99 0.48
N GLY A 132 -9.59 13.87 1.05
CA GLY A 132 -10.81 13.51 0.32
C GLY A 132 -10.91 12.01 -0.05
N ILE A 133 -9.97 11.17 0.41
CA ILE A 133 -10.06 9.71 0.23
C ILE A 133 -11.02 9.14 1.28
N PRO A 134 -12.03 8.32 0.92
CA PRO A 134 -12.96 7.75 1.90
C PRO A 134 -12.25 6.92 2.99
N PRO A 135 -12.61 7.08 4.29
CA PRO A 135 -11.94 6.39 5.38
C PRO A 135 -12.04 4.86 5.29
N GLU A 136 -13.14 4.35 4.73
CA GLU A 136 -13.33 2.93 4.46
C GLU A 136 -12.44 2.41 3.30
N ALA A 137 -12.06 3.27 2.35
CA ALA A 137 -11.13 2.92 1.28
C ALA A 137 -9.68 2.87 1.77
N LEU A 138 -9.28 3.82 2.65
CA LEU A 138 -8.03 3.74 3.40
C LEU A 138 -7.97 2.48 4.26
N SER A 139 -9.07 2.19 4.98
CA SER A 139 -9.20 0.99 5.83
C SER A 139 -9.09 -0.31 5.03
N ALA A 140 -9.68 -0.36 3.83
CA ALA A 140 -9.60 -1.53 2.96
C ALA A 140 -8.18 -1.80 2.42
N LEU A 141 -7.35 -0.76 2.20
CA LEU A 141 -5.94 -0.95 1.89
C LEU A 141 -5.17 -1.49 3.10
N ILE A 142 -5.30 -0.84 4.26
CA ILE A 142 -4.60 -1.25 5.49
C ILE A 142 -4.98 -2.69 5.85
N ASP A 143 -6.23 -3.08 5.64
CA ASP A 143 -6.68 -4.45 5.89
C ASP A 143 -6.13 -5.48 4.89
N ALA A 144 -5.78 -5.08 3.67
CA ALA A 144 -5.11 -5.96 2.71
C ALA A 144 -3.60 -6.09 3.02
N GLU A 145 -2.96 -4.99 3.39
CA GLU A 145 -1.50 -4.88 3.56
C GLU A 145 -0.99 -5.30 4.94
N ALA A 146 -1.62 -4.82 6.01
CA ALA A 146 -1.08 -4.98 7.36
C ALA A 146 -1.14 -6.44 7.84
N ALA A 147 -0.02 -6.94 8.37
CA ALA A 147 -0.01 -8.12 9.22
C ALA A 147 -0.96 -7.91 10.42
N LYS A 148 -1.52 -9.00 10.93
CA LYS A 148 -2.54 -8.98 11.99
C LYS A 148 -2.12 -9.89 13.13
N ASP A 149 -2.56 -9.54 14.34
CA ASP A 149 -2.39 -10.39 15.52
C ASP A 149 -3.37 -11.57 15.53
N VAL A 150 -3.39 -12.34 16.62
CA VAL A 150 -4.32 -13.48 16.79
C VAL A 150 -5.79 -13.06 16.94
N ASN A 151 -6.06 -11.83 17.38
CA ASN A 151 -7.40 -11.25 17.48
C ASN A 151 -7.85 -10.60 16.16
N GLY A 152 -6.95 -10.45 15.19
CA GLY A 152 -7.19 -9.82 13.90
C GLY A 152 -6.97 -8.29 13.88
N GLU A 153 -6.37 -7.71 14.92
CA GLU A 153 -5.99 -6.29 14.95
C GLU A 153 -4.78 -6.02 14.05
N TRP A 154 -4.77 -4.85 13.39
CA TRP A 154 -3.66 -4.49 12.48
C TRP A 154 -2.39 -4.12 13.26
N LEU A 155 -1.24 -4.65 12.83
CA LEU A 155 0.05 -4.44 13.49
C LEU A 155 0.84 -3.28 12.85
N PRO A 156 1.08 -2.16 13.54
CA PRO A 156 1.90 -1.06 13.00
C PRO A 156 3.34 -1.47 12.72
N TYR A 157 3.86 -2.46 13.46
CA TYR A 157 5.17 -3.08 13.24
C TYR A 157 5.16 -4.22 12.20
N SER A 158 4.12 -4.31 11.37
CA SER A 158 4.07 -5.21 10.20
C SER A 158 5.33 -5.06 9.35
N ARG A 159 5.90 -6.20 8.93
CA ARG A 159 7.10 -6.27 8.09
C ARG A 159 7.12 -7.55 7.27
N ASN A 160 7.40 -7.42 5.98
CA ASN A 160 7.60 -8.57 5.10
C ASN A 160 9.03 -9.14 5.28
N PRO A 161 9.22 -10.44 5.57
CA PRO A 161 10.55 -11.03 5.72
C PRO A 161 11.32 -11.15 4.39
N ARG A 162 10.63 -11.04 3.23
CA ARG A 162 11.21 -11.21 1.89
C ARG A 162 11.45 -9.90 1.12
N SER A 163 11.21 -8.74 1.73
CA SER A 163 11.39 -7.44 1.07
C SER A 163 11.64 -6.31 2.08
N THR A 164 11.69 -5.07 1.61
CA THR A 164 11.80 -3.89 2.49
C THR A 164 10.43 -3.37 2.98
N ALA A 165 9.33 -4.04 2.66
CA ALA A 165 7.97 -3.65 3.02
C ALA A 165 7.73 -3.65 4.54
N ALA A 166 7.22 -2.53 5.07
CA ALA A 166 6.99 -2.32 6.49
C ALA A 166 5.91 -1.26 6.79
N GLY A 167 5.28 -1.35 7.96
CA GLY A 167 4.22 -0.43 8.40
C GLY A 167 2.81 -0.90 8.05
N LEU A 168 1.79 -0.16 8.48
CA LEU A 168 0.38 -0.44 8.17
C LEU A 168 0.09 -0.47 6.65
N GLY A 169 0.81 0.36 5.89
CA GLY A 169 0.77 0.39 4.42
C GLY A 169 1.94 -0.31 3.73
N GLN A 170 2.67 -1.20 4.42
CA GLN A 170 3.71 -2.09 3.84
C GLN A 170 4.75 -1.42 2.92
N PHE A 171 5.02 -0.12 3.08
CA PHE A 171 5.84 0.66 2.17
C PHE A 171 7.25 0.10 1.99
N LEU A 172 7.69 -0.03 0.74
CA LEU A 172 9.09 -0.28 0.39
C LEU A 172 9.97 0.93 0.73
N ASN A 173 11.26 0.70 1.03
CA ASN A 173 12.22 1.78 1.35
C ASN A 173 12.21 2.91 0.30
N ARG A 174 12.16 2.56 -0.99
CA ARG A 174 12.21 3.53 -2.11
C ARG A 174 10.95 4.40 -2.17
N THR A 175 9.77 3.80 -2.02
CA THR A 175 8.49 4.52 -2.02
C THR A 175 8.40 5.47 -0.83
N TRP A 176 8.75 5.00 0.37
CA TRP A 176 8.70 5.81 1.58
C TRP A 176 9.66 7.01 1.54
N LEU A 177 10.91 6.81 1.11
CA LEU A 177 11.87 7.90 0.95
C LEU A 177 11.48 8.84 -0.19
N GLY A 178 10.79 8.36 -1.23
CA GLY A 178 10.18 9.20 -2.26
C GLY A 178 9.09 10.12 -1.70
N GLU A 179 8.17 9.58 -0.89
CA GLU A 179 7.14 10.38 -0.23
C GLU A 179 7.74 11.42 0.73
N ALA A 180 8.84 11.09 1.43
CA ALA A 180 9.55 12.04 2.29
C ALA A 180 10.24 13.19 1.52
N GLN A 181 10.48 13.01 0.22
CA GLN A 181 11.14 13.99 -0.67
C GLN A 181 10.12 14.73 -1.56
N ARG A 182 8.89 14.20 -1.67
CA ARG A 182 7.81 14.79 -2.44
C ARG A 182 7.17 15.94 -1.66
N SER A 183 7.33 17.16 -2.16
CA SER A 183 6.73 18.35 -1.57
C SER A 183 5.21 18.20 -1.40
N GLY A 184 4.69 18.67 -0.26
CA GLY A 184 3.27 18.65 0.09
C GLY A 184 2.76 17.35 0.73
N THR A 185 3.60 16.33 0.97
CA THR A 185 3.24 15.20 1.83
C THR A 185 3.47 15.52 3.30
N THR A 186 2.75 14.80 4.17
CA THR A 186 2.92 14.83 5.63
C THR A 186 4.33 14.37 6.03
N LEU A 187 4.84 13.35 5.34
CA LEU A 187 6.19 12.81 5.60
C LEU A 187 7.31 13.77 5.16
N ASN A 188 7.09 14.56 4.10
CA ASN A 188 8.01 15.62 3.69
C ASN A 188 7.97 16.80 4.67
N ALA A 189 6.80 17.19 5.17
CA ALA A 189 6.70 18.20 6.24
C ALA A 189 7.46 17.76 7.52
N ILE A 190 7.37 16.48 7.90
CA ILE A 190 8.17 15.89 8.99
C ILE A 190 9.67 15.95 8.65
N ALA A 191 10.07 15.55 7.44
CA ALA A 191 11.47 15.55 7.03
C ALA A 191 12.10 16.96 7.01
N HIS A 192 11.35 18.00 6.61
CA HIS A 192 11.76 19.40 6.76
C HIS A 192 11.87 19.80 8.24
N ALA A 193 10.85 19.54 9.06
CA ALA A 193 10.82 19.93 10.47
C ALA A 193 11.90 19.24 11.32
N GLN A 194 12.39 18.07 10.89
CA GLN A 194 13.47 17.31 11.54
C GLN A 194 14.87 17.55 10.93
N GLY A 195 14.99 18.44 9.92
CA GLY A 195 16.27 18.71 9.25
C GLY A 195 16.85 17.50 8.49
N TRP A 196 16.01 16.57 8.03
CA TRP A 196 16.44 15.32 7.37
C TRP A 196 16.76 15.49 5.88
N LEU A 197 16.50 16.66 5.30
CA LEU A 197 16.64 16.93 3.87
C LEU A 197 17.90 17.74 3.58
N THR A 198 18.62 17.34 2.52
CA THR A 198 19.70 18.11 1.91
C THR A 198 19.16 19.31 1.14
N ASP A 199 20.03 20.25 0.77
CA ASP A 199 19.70 21.39 -0.10
C ASP A 199 19.10 20.95 -1.45
N SER A 200 19.44 19.73 -1.90
CA SER A 200 18.90 19.08 -3.09
C SER A 200 17.57 18.33 -2.87
N GLY A 201 16.91 18.53 -1.72
CA GLY A 201 15.61 17.95 -1.39
C GLY A 201 15.61 16.44 -1.16
N ARG A 202 16.78 15.82 -0.95
CA ARG A 202 16.93 14.38 -0.71
C ARG A 202 17.06 14.09 0.79
N ILE A 203 16.59 12.94 1.24
CA ILE A 203 16.87 12.49 2.61
C ILE A 203 18.38 12.24 2.75
N ALA A 204 19.01 12.90 3.72
CA ALA A 204 20.42 12.71 4.05
C ALA A 204 20.67 11.30 4.60
N ASP A 205 21.82 10.70 4.30
CA ASP A 205 22.09 9.30 4.66
C ASP A 205 22.16 9.06 6.18
N SER A 206 22.59 10.07 6.96
CA SER A 206 22.51 10.09 8.43
C SER A 206 21.08 10.07 8.96
N SER A 207 20.11 10.60 8.21
CA SER A 207 18.69 10.67 8.56
C SER A 207 17.86 9.54 7.95
N ARG A 208 18.37 8.82 6.94
CA ARG A 208 17.74 7.68 6.26
C ARG A 208 17.11 6.69 7.24
N SER A 209 17.83 6.36 8.31
CA SER A 209 17.42 5.43 9.35
C SER A 209 16.16 5.89 10.11
N ALA A 210 16.16 7.15 10.56
CA ALA A 210 15.03 7.75 11.27
C ALA A 210 13.81 7.89 10.34
N ALA A 211 14.03 8.38 9.12
CA ALA A 211 12.99 8.49 8.10
C ALA A 211 12.33 7.13 7.82
N LEU A 212 13.10 6.06 7.60
CA LEU A 212 12.58 4.71 7.34
C LEU A 212 11.87 4.06 8.53
N ALA A 213 12.16 4.49 9.76
CA ALA A 213 11.50 4.00 10.98
C ALA A 213 10.09 4.57 11.17
N MET A 214 9.80 5.75 10.62
CA MET A 214 8.46 6.39 10.70
C MET A 214 7.33 5.57 10.04
N ARG A 215 7.64 4.52 9.25
CA ARG A 215 6.64 3.55 8.76
C ARG A 215 5.89 2.84 9.88
N TYR A 216 6.53 2.66 11.02
CA TYR A 216 5.98 1.98 12.19
C TYR A 216 5.16 2.90 13.10
N ASP A 217 5.23 4.22 12.92
CA ASP A 217 4.31 5.15 13.56
C ASP A 217 2.93 5.06 12.87
N PRO A 218 1.84 4.70 13.57
CA PRO A 218 0.54 4.48 12.93
C PRO A 218 0.05 5.69 12.15
N ARG A 219 0.20 6.89 12.71
CA ARG A 219 -0.27 8.13 12.10
C ARG A 219 0.47 8.41 10.81
N THR A 220 1.80 8.44 10.84
CA THR A 220 2.63 8.72 9.66
C THR A 220 2.45 7.65 8.58
N SER A 221 2.25 6.38 8.97
CA SER A 221 1.87 5.30 8.03
C SER A 221 0.55 5.61 7.32
N ILE A 222 -0.50 6.00 8.05
CA ILE A 222 -1.85 6.28 7.52
C ILE A 222 -1.86 7.57 6.68
N ASP A 223 -1.22 8.64 7.17
CA ASP A 223 -1.09 9.90 6.44
C ASP A 223 -0.34 9.71 5.11
N ALA A 224 0.73 8.90 5.09
CA ALA A 224 1.46 8.55 3.86
C ALA A 224 0.65 7.67 2.89
N ILE A 225 -0.23 6.78 3.39
CA ILE A 225 -1.16 6.03 2.52
C ILE A 225 -2.07 7.00 1.78
N ALA A 226 -2.67 7.95 2.50
CA ALA A 226 -3.59 8.93 1.93
C ALA A 226 -2.86 9.89 0.96
N ASP A 227 -1.63 10.30 1.28
CA ASP A 227 -0.80 11.16 0.41
C ASP A 227 -0.42 10.46 -0.89
N LEU A 228 0.01 9.20 -0.84
CA LEU A 228 0.35 8.39 -2.01
C LEU A 228 -0.90 8.10 -2.85
N ALA A 229 -1.99 7.66 -2.22
CA ALA A 229 -3.29 7.43 -2.86
C ALA A 229 -3.75 8.66 -3.68
N THR A 230 -3.70 9.84 -3.07
CA THR A 230 -4.08 11.11 -3.71
C THR A 230 -3.22 11.41 -4.93
N SER A 231 -1.91 11.22 -4.84
CA SER A 231 -1.00 11.44 -5.98
C SER A 231 -1.23 10.44 -7.13
N ASN A 232 -1.52 9.18 -6.82
CA ASN A 232 -1.82 8.14 -7.80
C ASN A 232 -3.12 8.43 -8.55
N ILE A 233 -4.18 8.80 -7.83
CA ILE A 233 -5.47 9.21 -8.42
C ILE A 233 -5.30 10.44 -9.30
N ALA A 234 -4.55 11.45 -8.85
CA ALA A 234 -4.26 12.65 -9.64
C ALA A 234 -3.47 12.34 -10.93
N ALA A 235 -2.45 11.47 -10.84
CA ALA A 235 -1.68 11.03 -12.00
C ALA A 235 -2.52 10.22 -13.01
N MET A 236 -3.45 9.38 -12.54
CA MET A 236 -4.37 8.63 -13.39
C MET A 236 -5.40 9.51 -14.09
N ARG A 237 -5.97 10.51 -13.39
CA ARG A 237 -6.82 11.55 -14.01
C ARG A 237 -6.05 12.33 -15.06
N LYS A 238 -4.78 12.71 -14.78
CA LYS A 238 -3.89 13.37 -15.75
C LYS A 238 -3.54 12.50 -16.96
N ALA A 239 -3.56 11.16 -16.81
CA ALA A 239 -3.39 10.21 -17.91
C ALA A 239 -4.69 9.95 -18.72
N GLY A 240 -5.79 10.66 -18.41
CA GLY A 240 -7.06 10.58 -19.14
C GLY A 240 -7.96 9.41 -18.75
N LEU A 241 -7.69 8.72 -17.63
CA LEU A 241 -8.53 7.62 -17.19
C LEU A 241 -9.80 8.15 -16.50
N THR A 242 -10.97 7.72 -16.97
CA THR A 242 -12.22 7.80 -16.21
C THR A 242 -12.12 6.87 -15.00
N LEU A 243 -12.25 7.44 -13.80
CA LEU A 243 -12.16 6.71 -12.53
C LEU A 243 -13.53 6.69 -11.86
N GLY A 244 -13.92 5.55 -11.31
CA GLY A 244 -15.03 5.49 -10.35
C GLY A 244 -14.68 6.30 -9.09
N ASP A 245 -15.65 7.05 -8.58
CA ASP A 245 -15.57 7.88 -7.39
C ASP A 245 -16.11 7.16 -6.13
N THR A 246 -16.78 6.02 -6.30
CA THR A 246 -17.29 5.24 -5.17
C THR A 246 -16.15 4.77 -4.27
N PRO A 247 -16.37 4.61 -2.95
CA PRO A 247 -15.36 4.08 -2.03
C PRO A 247 -14.82 2.70 -2.45
N ARG A 248 -15.65 1.87 -3.12
CA ARG A 248 -15.27 0.56 -3.66
C ARG A 248 -14.28 0.68 -4.81
N ASP A 249 -14.48 1.63 -5.72
CA ASP A 249 -13.61 1.80 -6.88
C ASP A 249 -12.30 2.50 -6.49
N LEU A 250 -12.39 3.51 -5.63
CA LEU A 250 -11.22 4.15 -5.03
C LEU A 250 -10.36 3.16 -4.23
N ALA A 251 -10.95 2.30 -3.39
CA ALA A 251 -10.19 1.28 -2.65
C ALA A 251 -9.43 0.32 -3.59
N LYS A 252 -10.09 -0.18 -4.65
CA LYS A 252 -9.45 -1.05 -5.65
C LYS A 252 -8.33 -0.33 -6.40
N LEU A 253 -8.54 0.93 -6.77
CA LEU A 253 -7.57 1.75 -7.49
C LEU A 253 -6.34 2.08 -6.64
N ILE A 254 -6.54 2.36 -5.35
CA ILE A 254 -5.47 2.60 -4.37
C ILE A 254 -4.64 1.33 -4.19
N TYR A 255 -5.27 0.15 -4.00
CA TYR A 255 -4.56 -1.13 -3.94
C TYR A 255 -3.79 -1.42 -5.25
N LEU A 256 -4.42 -1.27 -6.41
CA LEU A 256 -3.82 -1.49 -7.72
C LEU A 256 -2.56 -0.63 -7.92
N THR A 257 -2.65 0.66 -7.57
CA THR A 257 -1.53 1.62 -7.70
C THR A 257 -0.46 1.49 -6.64
N HIS A 258 -0.79 0.98 -5.45
CA HIS A 258 0.19 0.59 -4.43
C HIS A 258 1.01 -0.63 -4.90
N HIS A 259 0.34 -1.67 -5.39
CA HIS A 259 0.98 -2.95 -5.75
C HIS A 259 1.76 -2.94 -7.07
N LEU A 260 1.24 -2.31 -8.13
CA LEU A 260 1.92 -2.29 -9.43
C LEU A 260 2.81 -1.05 -9.61
N GLY A 261 2.57 0.01 -8.83
CA GLY A 261 3.02 1.35 -9.16
C GLY A 261 2.15 2.00 -10.25
N THR A 262 2.05 3.34 -10.21
CA THR A 262 1.09 4.14 -10.98
C THR A 262 1.16 3.89 -12.49
N SER A 263 2.37 3.81 -13.06
CA SER A 263 2.58 3.63 -14.50
C SER A 263 2.12 2.27 -15.02
N ASP A 264 2.40 1.19 -14.28
CA ASP A 264 1.97 -0.17 -14.66
C ASP A 264 0.47 -0.39 -14.38
N SER A 265 -0.10 0.33 -13.41
CA SER A 265 -1.55 0.40 -13.21
C SER A 265 -2.27 1.07 -14.38
N ILE A 266 -1.74 2.19 -14.88
CA ILE A 266 -2.27 2.88 -16.08
C ILE A 266 -2.18 1.96 -17.31
N ARG A 267 -1.05 1.24 -17.48
CA ARG A 267 -0.88 0.23 -18.53
C ARG A 267 -1.88 -0.93 -18.39
N PHE A 268 -2.04 -1.48 -17.19
CA PHE A 268 -2.95 -2.58 -16.86
C PHE A 268 -4.41 -2.24 -17.20
N LEU A 269 -4.88 -1.07 -16.78
CA LEU A 269 -6.26 -0.60 -17.03
C LEU A 269 -6.49 -0.26 -18.50
N THR A 270 -5.50 0.31 -19.20
CA THR A 270 -5.62 0.64 -20.63
C THR A 270 -5.24 -0.50 -21.58
N GLY A 271 -5.09 -1.74 -21.07
CA GLY A 271 -4.75 -2.92 -21.89
C GLY A 271 -3.36 -2.90 -22.53
N ARG A 272 -2.49 -1.95 -22.13
CA ARG A 272 -1.14 -1.71 -22.69
C ARG A 272 -0.02 -2.17 -21.73
N LEU A 273 -0.28 -3.19 -20.93
CA LEU A 273 0.75 -3.83 -20.12
C LEU A 273 1.47 -4.87 -20.96
N ASP A 274 2.78 -4.67 -21.12
CA ASP A 274 3.68 -5.58 -21.84
C ASP A 274 3.56 -7.04 -21.32
N PRO A 275 3.49 -8.06 -22.20
CA PRO A 275 3.33 -9.46 -21.78
C PRO A 275 4.43 -9.97 -20.85
N ASP A 276 5.68 -9.57 -21.10
CA ASP A 276 6.84 -9.98 -20.29
C ASP A 276 6.74 -9.37 -18.88
N ARG A 277 6.39 -8.08 -18.81
CA ARG A 277 6.12 -7.35 -17.58
C ARG A 277 4.93 -7.92 -16.82
N ALA A 278 3.85 -8.29 -17.51
CA ALA A 278 2.68 -8.94 -16.91
C ALA A 278 3.02 -10.29 -16.29
N GLY A 279 3.83 -11.12 -16.99
CA GLY A 279 4.32 -12.39 -16.45
C GLY A 279 5.20 -12.21 -15.22
N LYS A 280 6.16 -11.26 -15.29
CA LYS A 280 7.06 -10.91 -14.17
C LYS A 280 6.31 -10.37 -12.95
N LEU A 281 5.27 -9.55 -13.15
CA LEU A 281 4.41 -9.05 -12.06
C LEU A 281 3.59 -10.17 -11.41
N LEU A 282 2.94 -11.02 -12.22
CA LEU A 282 2.16 -12.17 -11.71
C LEU A 282 3.05 -13.16 -10.94
N ALA A 283 4.23 -13.49 -11.47
CA ALA A 283 5.20 -14.36 -10.78
C ALA A 283 5.69 -13.75 -9.46
N ALA A 284 5.85 -12.43 -9.36
CA ALA A 284 6.21 -11.76 -8.10
C ALA A 284 5.06 -11.78 -7.07
N GLN A 285 3.80 -11.76 -7.52
CA GLN A 285 2.60 -11.75 -6.66
C GLN A 285 2.25 -13.14 -6.11
N ILE A 286 2.26 -14.19 -6.96
CA ILE A 286 1.80 -15.54 -6.59
C ILE A 286 2.87 -16.64 -6.67
N GLY A 287 4.10 -16.31 -7.09
CA GLY A 287 5.18 -17.27 -7.33
C GLY A 287 5.10 -17.90 -8.72
N SER A 288 6.25 -18.12 -9.36
CA SER A 288 6.36 -18.52 -10.78
C SER A 288 5.46 -19.71 -11.12
N ALA A 289 5.58 -20.85 -10.42
CA ALA A 289 4.79 -22.04 -10.72
C ALA A 289 3.26 -21.83 -10.65
N ALA A 290 2.76 -20.84 -9.90
CA ALA A 290 1.34 -20.50 -9.84
C ALA A 290 0.93 -19.46 -10.90
N ALA A 291 1.89 -18.67 -11.41
CA ALA A 291 1.75 -17.82 -12.58
C ALA A 291 1.77 -18.66 -13.88
N ASP A 292 2.77 -19.54 -14.05
CA ASP A 292 2.96 -20.38 -15.23
C ASP A 292 1.69 -21.17 -15.59
N ARG A 293 1.09 -21.84 -14.58
CA ARG A 293 -0.19 -22.55 -14.75
C ARG A 293 -1.33 -21.65 -15.23
N ARG A 294 -1.40 -20.41 -14.73
CA ARG A 294 -2.43 -19.42 -15.13
C ARG A 294 -2.15 -18.83 -16.50
N ILE A 295 -0.88 -18.66 -16.88
CA ILE A 295 -0.46 -18.23 -18.22
C ILE A 295 -0.90 -19.28 -19.25
N SER A 296 -0.62 -20.57 -18.99
CA SER A 296 -1.09 -21.67 -19.85
C SER A 296 -2.62 -21.76 -19.92
N GLN A 297 -3.34 -21.56 -18.80
CA GLN A 297 -4.82 -21.56 -18.77
C GLN A 297 -5.47 -20.35 -19.44
N ALA A 298 -4.78 -19.22 -19.53
CA ALA A 298 -5.29 -18.00 -20.17
C ALA A 298 -4.74 -17.77 -21.60
N GLY A 299 -3.85 -18.63 -22.07
CA GLY A 299 -3.15 -18.51 -23.36
C GLY A 299 -2.11 -17.39 -23.44
N ASN A 300 -2.15 -16.39 -22.55
CA ASN A 300 -1.16 -15.31 -22.47
C ASN A 300 -1.07 -14.69 -21.06
N SER A 301 0.05 -14.04 -20.77
CA SER A 301 0.36 -13.46 -19.46
C SER A 301 -0.44 -12.22 -19.09
N VAL A 302 -0.84 -11.39 -20.06
CA VAL A 302 -1.65 -10.18 -19.82
C VAL A 302 -3.03 -10.59 -19.31
N THR A 303 -3.70 -11.51 -20.00
CA THR A 303 -5.00 -12.06 -19.57
C THR A 303 -4.89 -12.85 -18.27
N ALA A 304 -3.80 -13.61 -18.04
CA ALA A 304 -3.58 -14.31 -16.77
C ALA A 304 -3.45 -13.33 -15.57
N HIS A 305 -2.64 -12.28 -15.73
CA HIS A 305 -2.44 -11.26 -14.70
C HIS A 305 -3.71 -10.43 -14.46
N GLN A 306 -4.41 -10.03 -15.53
CA GLN A 306 -5.69 -9.33 -15.42
C GLN A 306 -6.74 -10.18 -14.70
N ARG A 307 -6.99 -11.42 -15.14
CA ARG A 307 -7.95 -12.33 -14.48
C ARG A 307 -7.63 -12.50 -13.00
N TRP A 308 -6.37 -12.83 -12.67
CA TRP A 308 -5.99 -13.05 -11.27
C TRP A 308 -6.14 -11.79 -10.41
N LEU A 309 -5.63 -10.64 -10.86
CA LEU A 309 -5.64 -9.42 -10.05
C LEU A 309 -7.06 -8.84 -9.93
N LEU A 310 -7.90 -8.97 -10.96
CA LEU A 310 -9.31 -8.58 -10.90
C LEU A 310 -10.10 -9.47 -9.95
N SER A 311 -9.92 -10.80 -9.97
CA SER A 311 -10.51 -11.70 -8.96
C SER A 311 -10.02 -11.35 -7.55
N TYR A 312 -8.71 -11.14 -7.36
CA TYR A 312 -8.16 -10.76 -6.05
C TYR A 312 -8.77 -9.46 -5.51
N LEU A 313 -8.82 -8.41 -6.34
CA LEU A 313 -9.50 -7.14 -6.04
C LEU A 313 -10.99 -7.34 -5.74
N ALA A 314 -11.65 -8.18 -6.53
CA ALA A 314 -13.07 -8.50 -6.41
C ALA A 314 -13.40 -9.45 -5.25
N GLU A 315 -12.41 -10.01 -4.54
CA GLU A 315 -12.59 -10.84 -3.33
C GLU A 315 -12.15 -10.14 -2.04
N ASN A 316 -10.97 -9.54 -2.05
CA ASN A 316 -10.26 -9.13 -0.83
C ASN A 316 -10.46 -7.65 -0.49
N ILE A 317 -10.58 -6.78 -1.50
CA ILE A 317 -10.78 -5.34 -1.28
C ILE A 317 -12.26 -5.09 -1.02
N ARG A 318 -12.56 -4.65 0.21
CA ARG A 318 -13.91 -4.63 0.79
C ARG A 318 -14.14 -3.43 1.75
N PRO A 319 -14.14 -2.18 1.25
CA PRO A 319 -14.45 -1.00 2.07
C PRO A 319 -15.81 -1.09 2.77
N GLU A 320 -16.79 -1.80 2.21
CA GLU A 320 -18.09 -2.05 2.85
C GLU A 320 -18.02 -2.73 4.23
N ARG A 321 -16.87 -3.33 4.60
CA ARG A 321 -16.63 -3.93 5.93
C ARG A 321 -16.18 -2.91 6.98
N PHE A 322 -15.85 -1.70 6.54
CA PHE A 322 -15.38 -0.56 7.35
C PHE A 322 -16.29 0.66 7.25
N ALA A 323 -17.24 0.65 6.31
CA ALA A 323 -18.35 1.60 6.29
C ALA A 323 -19.09 1.57 7.63
N VAL A 324 -19.13 2.71 8.33
CA VAL A 324 -19.88 2.84 9.57
C VAL A 324 -21.36 2.63 9.25
N ALA A 325 -21.96 1.57 9.80
CA ALA A 325 -23.39 1.32 9.66
C ALA A 325 -24.17 2.58 10.02
N GLY A 326 -24.85 3.16 9.03
CA GLY A 326 -25.45 4.48 9.14
C GLY A 326 -26.43 4.50 10.32
N ARG A 327 -26.22 5.43 11.26
CA ARG A 327 -27.19 5.65 12.35
C ARG A 327 -28.48 6.22 11.75
N GLN A 328 -29.36 5.33 11.32
CA GLN A 328 -30.79 5.59 11.21
C GLN A 328 -31.29 5.93 12.62
N ARG A 329 -31.15 7.21 12.98
CA ARG A 329 -32.09 7.81 13.92
C ARG A 329 -33.40 7.96 13.16
N THR A 330 -34.25 6.95 13.28
CA THR A 330 -35.69 7.19 13.17
C THR A 330 -36.07 8.29 14.14
N SER A 331 -37.06 9.11 13.75
CA SER A 331 -37.49 10.35 14.41
C SER A 331 -37.66 10.26 15.92
#